data_AF-A0A970WIS0-F1
#
_entry.id   AF-A0A970WIS0-F1
#
_cell.length_a   1.000
_cell.length_b   1.000
_cell.length_c   1.000
_cell.angle_alpha   90.00
_cell.angle_beta   90.00
_cell.angle_gamma   90.00
#
_symmetry.space_group_name_H-M   'P 1'
#
loop_
_entity.id
_entity.type
_entity.pdbx_description
1 polymer ?
#
loop_
_entity_poly.entity_id
_entity_poly.type
_entity_poly.pdbx_seq_one_letter_code
_entity_poly.pdbx_strand_id
1 'polypeptide(L)'
;MAIDPLREDLISLHAAAKIYPRSTSGRPTHVCTVYRHTASGCHGIILESIQCGGRRCTSREAVARFFQRLTIAAGKKNRQPNEISAAEDVHADVEEALKAAGF
;
A
#
# COMPACT_ATOMS: atom_id res chain seq x y z
N MET A 1 5.55 -11.17 6.49
CA MET A 1 6.83 -11.21 7.21
C MET A 1 6.50 -11.30 8.70
N ALA A 2 7.47 -11.63 9.53
CA ALA A 2 7.29 -11.63 10.98
C ALA A 2 8.03 -10.40 11.55
N ILE A 3 7.48 -9.82 12.62
CA ILE A 3 8.14 -8.73 13.35
C ILE A 3 9.33 -9.31 14.12
N ASP A 4 10.48 -8.63 14.07
CA ASP A 4 11.61 -8.89 14.96
C ASP A 4 11.51 -8.00 16.21
N PRO A 5 11.18 -8.55 17.39
CA PRO A 5 11.00 -7.77 18.61
C PRO A 5 12.29 -7.17 19.16
N LEU A 6 13.47 -7.60 18.70
CA LEU A 6 14.77 -7.09 19.16
C LEU A 6 15.30 -5.95 18.26
N ARG A 7 14.69 -5.74 17.08
CA ARG A 7 15.17 -4.76 16.08
C ARG A 7 14.14 -3.70 15.73
N GLU A 8 12.86 -3.96 15.96
CA GLU A 8 11.76 -3.06 15.60
C GLU A 8 11.18 -2.34 16.83
N ASP A 9 10.65 -1.12 16.64
CA ASP A 9 10.03 -0.35 17.72
C ASP A 9 8.61 -0.86 18.00
N LEU A 10 8.48 -1.73 19.01
CA LEU A 10 7.20 -2.32 19.39
C LEU A 10 6.28 -1.30 20.07
N ILE A 11 5.08 -1.18 19.51
CA ILE A 11 4.03 -0.31 20.00
C ILE A 11 2.72 -1.08 20.23
N SER A 12 1.95 -0.67 21.23
CA SER A 12 0.60 -1.19 21.42
C SER A 12 -0.30 -0.82 20.24
N LEU A 13 -1.38 -1.58 20.00
CA LEU A 13 -2.35 -1.23 18.95
C LEU A 13 -3.02 0.13 19.18
N HIS A 14 -3.13 0.56 20.44
CA HIS A 14 -3.63 1.88 20.79
C HIS A 14 -2.64 3.00 20.40
N ALA A 15 -1.34 2.78 20.60
CA ALA A 15 -0.31 3.70 20.13
C ALA A 15 -0.24 3.72 18.60
N ALA A 16 -0.38 2.56 17.95
CA ALA A 16 -0.46 2.47 16.50
C ALA A 16 -1.62 3.30 15.93
N ALA A 17 -2.79 3.29 16.57
CA ALA A 17 -3.94 4.10 16.13
C ALA A 17 -3.65 5.61 16.05
N LYS A 18 -2.69 6.12 16.84
CA LYS A 18 -2.27 7.53 16.86
C LYS A 18 -1.33 7.91 15.71
N ILE A 19 -0.59 6.95 15.16
CA ILE A 19 0.34 7.19 14.03
C ILE A 19 -0.32 6.98 12.67
N TYR A 20 -1.51 6.36 12.65
CA TYR A 20 -2.30 6.27 11.43
C TYR A 20 -2.69 7.67 10.94
N PRO A 21 -2.84 7.85 9.61
CA PRO A 21 -3.41 9.06 9.06
C PRO A 21 -4.74 9.38 9.74
N ARG A 22 -4.97 10.67 9.98
CA ARG A 22 -6.28 11.14 10.43
C ARG A 22 -7.28 10.97 9.31
N SER A 23 -8.54 10.74 9.69
CA SER A 23 -9.65 10.83 8.74
C SER A 23 -9.67 12.21 8.08
N THR A 24 -10.31 12.33 6.93
CA THR A 24 -10.59 13.62 6.26
C THR A 24 -11.26 14.64 7.20
N SER A 25 -12.01 14.16 8.20
CA SER A 25 -12.61 14.98 9.27
C SER A 25 -11.64 15.39 10.39
N GLY A 26 -10.35 15.07 10.27
CA GLY A 26 -9.31 15.30 11.29
C GLY A 26 -9.36 14.34 12.49
N ARG A 27 -10.35 13.45 12.56
CA ARG A 27 -10.50 12.49 13.67
C ARG A 27 -9.40 11.42 13.64
N PRO A 28 -8.85 11.02 14.80
CA PRO A 28 -7.89 9.94 14.86
C PRO A 28 -8.52 8.62 14.43
N THR A 29 -7.70 7.70 13.92
CA THR A 29 -8.15 6.35 13.61
C THR A 29 -8.57 5.64 14.90
N HIS A 30 -9.73 4.99 14.89
CA HIS A 30 -10.19 4.23 16.05
C HIS A 30 -9.35 2.96 16.24
N VAL A 31 -9.03 2.60 17.49
CA VAL A 31 -8.20 1.43 17.79
C VAL A 31 -8.78 0.12 17.25
N CYS A 32 -10.11 -0.03 17.21
CA CYS A 32 -10.77 -1.20 16.61
C CYS A 32 -10.41 -1.40 15.12
N THR A 33 -10.12 -0.32 14.39
CA THR A 33 -9.64 -0.42 13.00
C THR A 33 -8.28 -1.09 12.93
N VAL A 34 -7.37 -0.75 13.85
CA VAL A 34 -6.05 -1.39 13.93
C VAL A 34 -6.20 -2.86 14.34
N TYR A 35 -7.06 -3.16 15.33
CA TYR A 35 -7.38 -4.56 15.66
C TYR A 35 -7.86 -5.35 14.45
N ARG A 36 -8.81 -4.81 13.69
CA ARG A 36 -9.28 -5.42 12.44
C ARG A 36 -8.15 -5.64 11.43
N HIS A 37 -7.26 -4.66 11.25
CA HIS A 37 -6.10 -4.83 10.37
C HIS A 37 -5.18 -5.97 10.80
N THR A 38 -5.03 -6.24 12.11
CA THR A 38 -4.26 -7.39 12.58
C THR A 38 -5.01 -8.72 12.46
N ALA A 39 -6.34 -8.71 12.53
CA ALA A 39 -7.16 -9.93 12.59
C ALA A 39 -7.64 -10.41 11.21
N SER A 40 -8.22 -9.50 10.41
CA SER A 40 -8.77 -9.79 9.09
C SER A 40 -8.11 -8.99 7.97
N GLY A 41 -7.30 -7.99 8.33
CA GLY A 41 -6.60 -7.16 7.35
C GLY A 41 -7.49 -6.12 6.67
N CYS A 42 -6.97 -5.58 5.57
CA CYS A 42 -7.62 -4.63 4.69
C CYS A 42 -7.20 -4.96 3.26
N HIS A 43 -8.16 -5.14 2.35
CA HIS A 43 -7.89 -5.55 0.96
C HIS A 43 -7.01 -6.80 0.84
N GLY A 44 -7.17 -7.78 1.74
CA GLY A 44 -6.36 -9.01 1.77
C GLY A 44 -4.95 -8.84 2.34
N ILE A 45 -4.58 -7.65 2.82
CA ILE A 45 -3.29 -7.37 3.46
C ILE A 45 -3.50 -7.28 4.96
N ILE A 46 -2.78 -8.09 5.73
CA ILE A 46 -2.85 -8.14 7.19
C ILE A 46 -1.68 -7.35 7.79
N LEU A 47 -1.97 -6.55 8.81
CA LEU A 47 -0.95 -5.86 9.61
C LEU A 47 -0.25 -6.87 10.52
N GLU A 48 1.08 -6.88 10.45
CA GLU A 48 1.91 -7.77 11.27
C GLU A 48 1.78 -7.40 12.75
N SER A 49 1.66 -8.42 13.60
CA SER A 49 1.51 -8.25 15.04
C SER A 49 2.10 -9.44 15.81
N ILE A 50 2.45 -9.21 17.06
CA ILE A 50 2.97 -10.21 17.98
C ILE A 50 2.26 -10.14 19.33
N GLN A 51 2.31 -11.24 20.09
CA GLN A 51 1.83 -11.27 21.47
C GLN A 51 2.98 -10.94 22.41
N CYS A 52 2.82 -9.89 23.22
CA CYS A 52 3.76 -9.48 24.26
C CYS A 52 3.04 -9.48 25.61
N GLY A 53 3.30 -10.48 26.45
CA GLY A 53 2.77 -10.52 27.83
C GLY A 53 1.25 -10.39 27.93
N GLY A 54 0.51 -11.08 27.05
CA GLY A 54 -0.96 -11.06 27.03
C GLY A 54 -1.58 -9.89 26.24
N ARG A 55 -0.78 -8.96 25.72
CA ARG A 55 -1.24 -7.88 24.85
C ARG A 55 -0.76 -8.09 23.42
N ARG A 56 -1.57 -7.67 22.46
CA ARG A 56 -1.15 -7.62 21.05
C ARG A 56 -0.42 -6.31 20.78
N CYS A 57 0.75 -6.43 20.16
CA CYS A 57 1.58 -5.31 19.74
C CYS A 57 1.86 -5.41 18.23
N THR A 58 2.19 -4.27 17.64
CA THR A 58 2.77 -4.17 16.28
C THR A 58 4.06 -3.36 16.39
N SER A 59 4.69 -3.05 15.26
CA SER A 59 5.84 -2.14 15.22
C SER A 59 5.57 -0.98 14.27
N ARG A 60 6.35 0.10 14.39
CA ARG A 60 6.28 1.23 13.43
C ARG A 60 6.63 0.77 12.02
N GLU A 61 7.62 -0.10 11.91
CA GLU A 61 8.12 -0.68 10.67
C GLU A 61 7.06 -1.58 10.03
N ALA A 62 6.35 -2.40 10.82
CA ALA A 62 5.22 -3.19 10.36
C ALA A 62 4.08 -2.31 9.82
N VAL A 63 3.77 -1.21 10.49
CA VAL A 63 2.76 -0.24 10.02
C VAL A 63 3.19 0.39 8.69
N ALA A 64 4.47 0.75 8.54
CA ALA A 64 4.99 1.27 7.27
C ALA A 64 4.88 0.24 6.14
N ARG A 65 5.32 -1.01 6.38
CA ARG A 65 5.19 -2.12 5.42
C ARG A 65 3.73 -2.38 5.05
N PHE A 66 2.82 -2.33 6.01
CA PHE A 66 1.39 -2.50 5.79
C PHE A 66 0.83 -1.44 4.83
N PHE A 67 1.14 -0.17 5.05
CA PHE A 67 0.70 0.90 4.16
C PHE A 67 1.36 0.81 2.77
N GLN A 68 2.65 0.48 2.68
CA GLN A 68 3.31 0.26 1.39
C GLN A 68 2.61 -0.84 0.58
N ARG A 69 2.30 -1.98 1.22
CA ARG A 69 1.56 -3.08 0.58
C ARG A 69 0.17 -2.64 0.13
N LEU A 70 -0.54 -1.85 0.95
CA LEU A 70 -1.86 -1.30 0.58
C LEU A 70 -1.76 -0.39 -0.64
N THR A 71 -0.77 0.51 -0.67
CA THR A 71 -0.54 1.42 -1.80
C THR A 71 -0.22 0.66 -3.08
N ILE A 72 0.65 -0.35 -3.02
CA ILE A 72 0.98 -1.21 -4.17
C ILE A 72 -0.30 -1.93 -4.68
N ALA A 73 -1.11 -2.47 -3.77
CA ALA A 73 -2.36 -3.14 -4.15
C ALA A 73 -3.40 -2.18 -4.75
N ALA A 74 -3.49 -0.95 -4.25
CA ALA A 74 -4.36 0.08 -4.79
C ALA A 74 -3.92 0.55 -6.19
N GLY A 75 -2.61 0.79 -6.38
CA GLY A 75 -2.05 1.16 -7.69
C GLY A 75 -2.26 0.09 -8.76
N LYS A 76 -2.20 -1.20 -8.39
CA LYS A 76 -2.54 -2.31 -9.29
C LYS A 76 -4.01 -2.33 -9.73
N LYS A 77 -4.94 -1.86 -8.89
CA LYS A 77 -6.36 -1.76 -9.25
C LYS A 77 -6.67 -0.53 -10.12
N ASN A 78 -5.90 0.56 -9.96
CA ASN A 78 -6.17 1.82 -10.62
C ASN A 78 -5.49 1.95 -12.00
N ARG A 79 -4.58 1.04 -12.35
CA ARG A 79 -4.13 0.86 -13.74
C ARG A 79 -5.21 0.11 -14.51
N GLN A 80 -6.31 0.79 -14.84
CA GLN A 80 -7.03 0.39 -16.05
C GLN A 80 -6.01 0.49 -17.20
N PRO A 81 -5.84 -0.54 -18.02
CA PRO A 81 -5.04 -0.44 -19.23
C PRO A 81 -5.82 0.41 -20.23
N ASN A 82 -5.73 1.73 -20.08
CA ASN A 82 -6.09 2.65 -21.14
C ASN A 82 -4.89 3.56 -21.35
N GLU A 83 -4.40 3.58 -22.59
CA GLU A 83 -3.59 4.65 -23.20
C GLU A 83 -2.05 4.58 -23.28
N ILE A 84 -1.37 3.46 -22.99
CA ILE A 84 0.01 3.30 -23.52
C ILE A 84 0.29 1.86 -23.94
N SER A 85 -0.38 1.42 -25.00
CA SER A 85 0.07 0.30 -25.85
C SER A 85 -0.21 0.55 -27.34
N ALA A 86 -0.42 1.83 -27.71
CA ALA A 86 -0.55 2.27 -29.09
C ALA A 86 0.65 3.14 -29.54
N ALA A 87 1.76 3.11 -28.78
CA ALA A 87 2.94 3.94 -29.08
C ALA A 87 4.05 3.17 -29.79
N GLU A 88 4.02 1.83 -29.84
CA GLU A 88 5.05 1.05 -30.53
C GLU A 88 4.65 0.65 -31.97
N ASP A 89 3.35 0.53 -32.28
CA ASP A 89 2.89 0.15 -33.63
C ASP A 89 2.63 1.36 -34.56
N VAL A 90 2.41 2.57 -34.03
CA VAL A 90 2.11 3.76 -34.86
C VAL A 90 3.36 4.35 -35.51
N HIS A 91 4.56 4.02 -35.02
CA HIS A 91 5.80 4.57 -35.57
C HIS A 91 6.16 4.03 -36.95
N ALA A 92 5.81 2.78 -37.27
CA ALA A 92 6.13 2.18 -38.57
C ALA A 92 5.33 2.81 -39.72
N ASP A 93 4.03 3.06 -39.51
CA ASP A 93 3.16 3.63 -40.53
C ASP A 93 3.45 5.12 -40.80
N VAL A 94 3.90 5.86 -39.79
CA VAL A 94 4.27 7.27 -39.93
C VAL A 94 5.58 7.42 -40.70
N GLU A 95 6.53 6.50 -40.52
CA GLU A 95 7.81 6.53 -41.22
C GLU A 95 7.66 6.17 -42.72
N GLU A 96 6.76 5.25 -43.05
CA GLU A 96 6.40 4.88 -44.43
C GLU A 96 5.72 6.08 -45.14
N ALA A 97 4.79 6.75 -44.45
CA ALA A 97 4.08 7.91 -44.98
C ALA A 97 4.99 9.13 -45.20
N LEU A 98 5.98 9.35 -44.32
CA LEU A 98 6.98 10.42 -44.46
C LEU A 98 7.89 10.19 -45.66
N LYS A 99 8.35 8.95 -45.88
CA LYS A 99 9.15 8.58 -47.07
C LYS A 99 8.38 8.74 -48.37
N ALA A 100 7.08 8.39 -48.39
CA ALA A 100 6.24 8.57 -49.57
C ALA A 100 5.97 10.05 -49.90
N ALA A 101 5.97 10.92 -48.89
CA ALA A 101 5.77 12.36 -49.05
C ALA A 101 7.05 13.13 -49.39
N GLY A 102 8.24 12.50 -49.33
CA GLY A 102 9.51 13.08 -49.77
C GLY A 102 10.09 14.14 -48.83
N PHE A 103 9.80 14.05 -47.52
CA PHE A 103 10.48 14.83 -46.48
C PHE A 103 11.60 14.02 -45.81
#